data_AF-A0A353B9H1-F1
#
_entry.id   AF-A0A353B9H1-F1
#
_cell.length_a   1.000
_cell.length_b   1.000
_cell.length_c   1.000
_cell.angle_alpha   90.00
_cell.angle_beta   90.00
_cell.angle_gamma   90.00
#
_symmetry.space_group_name_H-M   'P 1'
#
loop_
_entity.id
_entity.type
_entity.pdbx_description
1 polymer ?
#
loop_
_entity_poly.entity_id
_entity_poly.type
_entity_poly.pdbx_seq_one_letter_code
_entity_poly.pdbx_strand_id
1 'polypeptide(L)'
;MSEICAYHEAGHAAWAVIRGGRIASISIDPVWEEGPRQDGVVEVEWPPSMSDSDVARSGIEVSLAGPVAEMIYSGDPFHPATMPEWSGDWQTAWNLAASIWKDQKLRLRKLEAITRYLYEQLSDDNLWQAIASLSDELLAHEQMEYDEVHETLLRWLPS
;
A
#
# COMPACT_ATOMS: atom_id res chain seq x y z
N MET A 1 -14.29 1.16 13.18
CA MET A 1 -13.27 0.99 12.13
C MET A 1 -13.74 1.79 10.93
N SER A 2 -12.84 2.51 10.27
CA SER A 2 -13.22 3.39 9.16
C SER A 2 -13.02 2.66 7.84
N GLU A 3 -14.03 2.74 6.96
CA GLU A 3 -13.98 2.24 5.60
C GLU A 3 -12.71 2.70 4.86
N ILE A 4 -12.28 3.94 5.10
CA ILE A 4 -11.05 4.49 4.54
C ILE A 4 -9.79 3.69 4.90
N CYS A 5 -9.71 3.10 6.10
CA CYS A 5 -8.59 2.24 6.51
C CYS A 5 -8.59 0.92 5.73
N ALA A 6 -9.76 0.35 5.43
CA ALA A 6 -9.84 -0.83 4.58
C ALA A 6 -9.37 -0.56 3.14
N TYR A 7 -9.64 0.63 2.60
CA TYR A 7 -9.07 1.06 1.31
C TYR A 7 -7.55 1.28 1.39
N HIS A 8 -7.06 1.82 2.51
CA HIS A 8 -5.63 1.98 2.74
C HIS A 8 -4.88 0.64 2.70
N GLU A 9 -5.28 -0.31 3.54
CA GLU A 9 -4.61 -1.61 3.62
C GLU A 9 -4.76 -2.40 2.31
N ALA A 10 -5.95 -2.35 1.68
CA ALA A 10 -6.16 -2.98 0.38
C ALA A 10 -5.25 -2.39 -0.72
N GLY A 11 -4.98 -1.08 -0.68
CA GLY A 11 -4.04 -0.41 -1.59
C GLY A 11 -2.62 -0.97 -1.46
N HIS A 12 -2.13 -1.14 -0.23
CA HIS A 12 -0.84 -1.79 0.01
C HIS A 12 -0.80 -3.21 -0.54
N ALA A 13 -1.79 -4.03 -0.20
CA ALA A 13 -1.85 -5.43 -0.59
C ALA A 13 -1.92 -5.61 -2.12
N ALA A 14 -2.82 -4.88 -2.78
CA ALA A 14 -2.99 -4.96 -4.23
C ALA A 14 -1.69 -4.60 -4.96
N TRP A 15 -1.02 -3.52 -4.54
CA TRP A 15 0.23 -3.11 -5.17
C TRP A 15 1.37 -4.09 -4.89
N ALA A 16 1.47 -4.62 -3.67
CA ALA A 16 2.46 -5.63 -3.33
C ALA A 16 2.32 -6.88 -4.21
N VAL A 17 1.08 -7.34 -4.47
CA VAL A 17 0.82 -8.47 -5.39
C VAL A 17 1.23 -8.15 -6.83
N ILE A 18 0.94 -6.95 -7.34
CA ILE A 18 1.39 -6.50 -8.67
C ILE A 18 2.92 -6.53 -8.78
N ARG A 19 3.63 -6.23 -7.69
CA ARG A 19 5.10 -6.29 -7.62
C ARG A 19 5.65 -7.72 -7.49
N GLY A 20 4.79 -8.73 -7.51
CA GLY A 20 5.15 -10.14 -7.34
C GLY A 20 5.38 -10.53 -5.88
N GLY A 21 4.96 -9.69 -4.93
CA GLY A 21 4.92 -10.01 -3.52
C GLY A 21 3.73 -10.91 -3.19
N ARG A 22 3.85 -11.65 -2.08
CA ARG A 22 2.79 -12.46 -1.51
C ARG A 22 2.32 -11.81 -0.22
N ILE A 23 1.01 -11.64 -0.04
CA ILE A 23 0.47 -11.15 1.23
C ILE A 23 0.37 -12.33 2.17
N ALA A 24 1.12 -12.32 3.27
CA ALA A 24 1.03 -13.34 4.30
C ALA A 24 -0.26 -13.15 5.11
N SER A 25 -0.45 -11.92 5.59
CA SER A 25 -1.62 -11.49 6.35
C SER A 25 -1.91 -10.01 6.08
N ILE A 26 -3.17 -9.63 6.23
CA ILE A 26 -3.62 -8.24 6.20
C ILE A 26 -4.69 -8.04 7.29
N SER A 27 -4.63 -6.93 8.00
CA SER A 27 -5.60 -6.59 9.04
C SER A 27 -5.85 -5.10 9.10
N ILE A 28 -7.09 -4.73 9.43
CA ILE A 28 -7.52 -3.36 9.74
C ILE A 28 -7.79 -3.19 11.25
N ASP A 29 -7.36 -4.16 12.06
CA ASP A 29 -7.37 -4.03 13.50
C ASP A 29 -6.17 -3.21 13.96
N PRO A 30 -6.37 -2.17 14.78
CA PRO A 30 -5.30 -1.33 15.24
C PRO A 30 -4.35 -2.13 16.15
N VAL A 31 -3.07 -2.14 15.81
CA VAL A 31 -2.03 -2.77 16.61
C VAL A 31 -1.62 -1.80 17.72
N TRP A 32 -2.00 -2.12 18.96
CA TRP A 32 -1.60 -1.36 20.15
C TRP A 32 -0.23 -1.82 20.66
N GLU A 33 0.83 -1.61 19.89
CA GLU A 33 2.21 -1.73 20.40
C GLU A 33 2.73 -0.40 20.97
N GLU A 34 3.82 -0.43 21.76
CA GLU A 34 4.52 0.78 22.22
C GLU A 34 5.19 1.48 21.02
N GLY A 35 4.40 2.24 20.25
CA GLY A 35 4.79 2.92 19.02
C GLY A 35 3.69 3.86 18.51
N PRO A 36 3.91 4.56 17.36
CA PRO A 36 2.82 5.29 16.70
C PRO A 36 1.70 4.31 16.35
N ARG A 37 0.45 4.74 16.56
CA ARG A 37 -0.75 3.95 16.26
C ARG A 37 -0.71 3.51 14.80
N GLN A 38 -0.75 2.20 14.57
CA GLN A 38 -0.97 1.60 13.26
C GLN A 38 -2.43 1.14 13.24
N ASP A 39 -3.22 1.71 12.32
CA ASP A 39 -4.64 1.38 12.19
C ASP A 39 -4.87 0.05 11.42
N GLY A 40 -3.83 -0.49 10.78
CA GLY A 40 -3.79 -1.79 10.14
C GLY A 40 -2.35 -2.26 9.87
N VAL A 41 -2.20 -3.49 9.38
CA VAL A 41 -0.91 -4.09 9.01
C VAL A 41 -1.07 -4.95 7.76
N VAL A 42 -0.16 -4.79 6.80
CA VAL A 42 0.05 -5.72 5.68
C VAL A 42 1.41 -6.37 5.79
N GLU A 43 1.44 -7.70 5.92
CA GLU A 43 2.68 -8.47 5.91
C GLU A 43 2.96 -8.99 4.50
N VAL A 44 4.05 -8.52 3.90
CA VAL A 44 4.44 -8.88 2.54
C VAL A 44 5.67 -9.79 2.55
N GLU A 45 5.55 -10.94 1.92
CA GLU A 45 6.64 -11.84 1.61
C GLU A 45 7.12 -11.63 0.17
N TRP A 46 8.37 -11.22 0.02
CA TRP A 46 8.99 -11.04 -1.29
C TRP A 46 9.63 -12.33 -1.80
N PRO A 47 9.64 -12.57 -3.13
CA PRO A 47 10.32 -13.73 -3.69
C PRO A 47 11.80 -13.77 -3.30
N PRO A 48 12.37 -14.93 -2.95
CA PRO A 48 13.78 -15.03 -2.54
C PRO A 48 14.76 -14.70 -3.68
N SER A 49 14.28 -14.68 -4.93
CA SER A 49 15.03 -14.27 -6.11
C SER A 49 15.07 -12.75 -6.32
N MET A 50 14.25 -11.98 -5.61
CA MET A 50 14.21 -10.53 -5.74
C MET A 50 15.44 -9.90 -5.07
N SER A 51 16.09 -8.95 -5.74
CA SER A 51 17.26 -8.26 -5.18
C SER A 51 16.86 -7.29 -4.07
N ASP A 52 17.75 -7.01 -3.13
CA ASP A 52 17.52 -6.01 -2.07
C ASP A 52 17.10 -4.65 -2.63
N SER A 53 17.67 -4.25 -3.79
CA SER A 53 17.29 -2.99 -4.44
C SER A 53 15.87 -3.03 -5.00
N ASP A 54 15.40 -4.19 -5.47
CA ASP A 54 14.05 -4.34 -6.02
C ASP A 54 13.01 -4.46 -4.90
N VAL A 55 13.38 -5.13 -3.80
CA VAL A 55 12.59 -5.14 -2.56
C VAL A 55 12.44 -3.70 -2.04
N ALA A 56 13.53 -2.93 -1.96
CA ALA A 56 13.47 -1.54 -1.51
C ALA A 56 12.60 -0.66 -2.42
N ARG A 57 12.69 -0.82 -3.76
CA ARG A 57 11.83 -0.10 -4.70
C ARG A 57 10.36 -0.49 -4.54
N SER A 58 10.08 -1.78 -4.45
CA SER A 58 8.71 -2.27 -4.29
C SER A 58 8.14 -1.81 -2.95
N GLY A 59 8.93 -1.82 -1.88
CA GLY A 59 8.53 -1.27 -0.57
C GLY A 59 8.20 0.22 -0.61
N ILE A 60 8.94 1.03 -1.37
CA ILE A 60 8.61 2.46 -1.56
C ILE A 60 7.24 2.61 -2.22
N GLU A 61 7.00 1.87 -3.30
CA GLU A 61 5.74 1.95 -4.04
C GLU A 61 4.57 1.43 -3.20
N VAL A 62 4.76 0.29 -2.49
CA VAL A 62 3.76 -0.29 -1.59
C VAL A 62 3.41 0.69 -0.49
N SER A 63 4.37 1.26 0.24
CA SER A 63 4.09 2.25 1.30
C SER A 63 3.29 3.44 0.76
N LEU A 64 3.51 3.88 -0.48
CA LEU A 64 2.73 4.98 -1.04
C LEU A 64 1.36 4.55 -1.60
N ALA A 65 1.12 3.25 -1.83
CA ALA A 65 -0.10 2.76 -2.43
C ALA A 65 -1.33 2.88 -1.51
N GLY A 66 -1.18 2.66 -0.20
CA GLY A 66 -2.27 2.82 0.77
C GLY A 66 -2.82 4.26 0.82
N PRO A 67 -1.97 5.27 1.05
CA PRO A 67 -2.38 6.67 0.97
C PRO A 67 -3.01 7.07 -0.37
N VAL A 68 -2.52 6.52 -1.49
CA VAL A 68 -3.10 6.78 -2.82
C VAL A 68 -4.48 6.16 -2.97
N ALA A 69 -4.69 4.93 -2.47
CA ALA A 69 -6.00 4.30 -2.47
C ALA A 69 -7.01 5.12 -1.65
N GLU A 70 -6.60 5.65 -0.50
CA GLU A 70 -7.44 6.58 0.27
C GLU A 70 -7.77 7.87 -0.49
N MET A 71 -6.82 8.47 -1.21
CA MET A 71 -7.09 9.66 -2.04
C MET A 71 -8.14 9.38 -3.11
N ILE A 72 -8.05 8.22 -3.76
CA ILE A 72 -9.02 7.82 -4.81
C ILE A 72 -10.38 7.58 -4.18
N TYR A 73 -10.43 6.86 -3.05
CA TYR A 73 -11.67 6.55 -2.33
C TYR A 73 -12.39 7.82 -1.84
N SER A 74 -11.65 8.71 -1.17
CA SER A 74 -12.19 9.96 -0.62
C SER A 74 -12.53 11.00 -1.70
N GLY A 75 -11.92 10.89 -2.88
CA GLY A 75 -11.99 11.90 -3.93
C GLY A 75 -11.18 13.16 -3.62
N ASP A 76 -10.41 13.18 -2.52
CA ASP A 76 -9.62 14.32 -2.08
C ASP A 76 -8.13 14.15 -2.43
N PRO A 77 -7.56 15.00 -3.31
CA PRO A 77 -6.16 14.88 -3.73
C PRO A 77 -5.22 15.54 -2.72
N PHE A 78 -5.13 15.00 -1.50
CA PHE A 78 -4.17 15.45 -0.50
C PHE A 78 -2.75 15.00 -0.84
N HIS A 79 -1.74 15.74 -0.39
CA HIS A 79 -0.35 15.29 -0.53
C HIS A 79 -0.02 14.30 0.61
N PRO A 80 0.64 13.14 0.35
CA PRO A 80 0.98 12.15 1.37
C PRO A 80 1.62 12.75 2.64
N ALA A 81 2.60 13.64 2.45
CA ALA A 81 3.33 14.28 3.53
C ALA A 81 2.55 15.31 4.36
N THR A 82 1.32 15.65 4.01
CA THR A 82 0.52 16.67 4.72
C THR A 82 -0.56 16.09 5.63
N MET A 83 -0.85 14.79 5.52
CA MET A 83 -1.83 14.10 6.35
C MET A 83 -1.10 13.37 7.50
N PRO A 84 -1.42 13.68 8.77
CA PRO A 84 -0.86 12.97 9.92
C PRO A 84 -1.03 11.44 9.83
N GLU A 85 -2.15 10.99 9.28
CA GLU A 85 -2.54 9.59 9.12
C GLU A 85 -1.55 8.81 8.23
N TRP A 86 -0.99 9.46 7.21
CA TRP A 86 -0.07 8.84 6.25
C TRP A 86 1.41 9.03 6.62
N SER A 87 1.69 9.59 7.80
CA SER A 87 3.06 9.92 8.21
C SER A 87 3.95 8.68 8.36
N GLY A 88 3.38 7.55 8.78
CA GLY A 88 4.08 6.26 8.88
C GLY A 88 4.55 5.77 7.51
N ASP A 89 3.66 5.69 6.55
CA ASP A 89 3.95 5.30 5.16
C ASP A 89 4.96 6.20 4.49
N TRP A 90 4.76 7.51 4.62
CA TRP A 90 5.67 8.48 4.05
C TRP A 90 7.07 8.33 4.64
N GLN A 91 7.19 8.12 5.96
CA GLN A 91 8.48 7.93 6.62
C GLN A 91 9.15 6.62 6.16
N THR A 92 8.39 5.54 6.01
CA THR A 92 8.89 4.26 5.48
C THR A 92 9.40 4.43 4.06
N ALA A 93 8.59 5.00 3.16
CA ALA A 93 8.97 5.29 1.79
C ALA A 93 10.22 6.20 1.73
N TRP A 94 10.29 7.24 2.57
CA TRP A 94 11.42 8.15 2.66
C TRP A 94 12.72 7.47 3.10
N ASN A 95 12.62 6.55 4.07
CA ASN A 95 13.75 5.80 4.60
C ASN A 95 14.27 4.79 3.58
N LEU A 96 13.38 4.02 2.96
CA LEU A 96 13.75 3.08 1.88
C LEU A 96 14.39 3.82 0.71
N ALA A 97 13.79 4.95 0.31
CA ALA A 97 14.29 5.79 -0.76
C ALA A 97 15.66 6.42 -0.45
N ALA A 98 16.07 6.46 0.83
CA ALA A 98 17.39 6.96 1.22
C ALA A 98 18.55 6.08 0.75
N SER A 99 18.30 4.77 0.65
CA SER A 99 19.27 3.81 0.13
C SER A 99 19.51 3.98 -1.39
N ILE A 100 18.52 4.51 -2.10
CA ILE A 100 18.52 4.67 -3.57
C ILE A 100 18.93 6.09 -3.97
N TRP A 101 18.31 7.11 -3.38
CA TRP A 101 18.52 8.52 -3.68
C TRP A 101 19.02 9.27 -2.44
N LYS A 102 20.33 9.48 -2.39
CA LYS A 102 21.01 10.17 -1.28
C LYS A 102 20.63 11.65 -1.18
N ASP A 103 20.43 12.32 -2.32
CA ASP A 103 20.00 13.72 -2.37
C ASP A 103 18.52 13.85 -1.98
N GLN A 104 18.22 14.66 -0.95
CA GLN A 104 16.88 14.78 -0.40
C GLN A 104 15.89 15.45 -1.36
N LYS A 105 16.34 16.43 -2.17
CA LYS A 105 15.47 17.11 -3.13
C LYS A 105 15.09 16.18 -4.28
N LEU A 106 16.04 15.41 -4.78
CA LEU A 106 15.79 14.37 -5.77
C LEU A 106 14.87 13.29 -5.20
N ARG A 107 15.08 12.87 -3.96
CA ARG A 107 14.22 11.88 -3.28
C ARG A 107 12.78 12.35 -3.21
N LEU A 108 12.54 13.58 -2.71
CA LEU A 108 11.20 14.16 -2.65
C LEU A 108 10.52 14.15 -4.03
N ARG A 109 11.21 14.67 -5.06
CA ARG A 109 10.69 14.69 -6.44
C ARG A 109 10.39 13.29 -6.98
N LYS A 110 11.15 12.28 -6.56
CA LYS A 110 10.93 10.89 -6.97
C LYS A 110 9.71 10.28 -6.27
N LEU A 111 9.56 10.49 -4.96
CA LEU A 111 8.38 10.04 -4.23
C LEU A 111 7.11 10.69 -4.77
N GLU A 112 7.11 12.00 -5.01
CA GLU A 112 5.97 12.70 -5.65
C GLU A 112 5.64 12.13 -7.04
N ALA A 113 6.66 11.76 -7.83
CA ALA A 113 6.44 11.15 -9.13
C ALA A 113 5.87 9.73 -9.02
N ILE A 114 6.31 8.95 -8.03
CA ILE A 114 5.77 7.62 -7.73
C ILE A 114 4.32 7.74 -7.26
N THR A 115 3.99 8.68 -6.36
CA THR A 115 2.60 8.91 -5.91
C THR A 115 1.67 9.22 -7.08
N ARG A 116 2.09 10.10 -8.01
CA ARG A 116 1.29 10.39 -9.21
C ARG A 116 1.13 9.17 -10.11
N TYR A 117 2.21 8.42 -10.32
CA TYR A 117 2.16 7.18 -11.10
C TYR A 117 1.19 6.18 -10.48
N LEU A 118 1.28 5.94 -9.16
CA LEU A 118 0.36 5.08 -8.44
C LEU A 118 -1.08 5.56 -8.58
N TYR A 119 -1.34 6.87 -8.44
CA TYR A 119 -2.69 7.40 -8.60
C TYR A 119 -3.28 7.07 -9.98
N GLU A 120 -2.50 7.25 -11.05
CA GLU A 120 -2.91 6.89 -12.41
C GLU A 120 -3.16 5.38 -12.56
N GLN A 121 -2.33 4.52 -11.94
CA GLN A 121 -2.49 3.07 -12.04
C GLN A 121 -3.65 2.54 -11.19
N LEU A 122 -3.77 2.97 -9.94
CA LEU A 122 -4.82 2.53 -9.00
C LEU A 122 -6.20 3.04 -9.40
N SER A 123 -6.27 4.10 -10.21
CA SER A 123 -7.52 4.59 -10.79
C SER A 123 -7.97 3.81 -12.04
N ASP A 124 -7.20 2.80 -12.51
CA ASP A 124 -7.66 1.88 -13.54
C ASP A 124 -8.84 1.04 -13.05
N ASP A 125 -9.88 0.90 -13.88
CA ASP A 125 -11.14 0.26 -13.48
C ASP A 125 -10.93 -1.14 -12.88
N ASN A 126 -10.09 -1.99 -13.48
CA ASN A 126 -9.92 -3.36 -12.99
C ASN A 126 -9.16 -3.40 -11.66
N LEU A 127 -8.09 -2.61 -11.55
CA LEU A 127 -7.32 -2.53 -10.31
C LEU A 127 -8.14 -1.92 -9.19
N TRP A 128 -8.94 -0.89 -9.49
CA TRP A 128 -9.82 -0.28 -8.51
C TRP A 128 -10.90 -1.25 -8.03
N GLN A 129 -11.48 -2.07 -8.92
CA GLN A 129 -12.42 -3.13 -8.50
C GLN A 129 -11.75 -4.18 -7.61
N ALA A 130 -10.47 -4.51 -7.86
CA ALA A 130 -9.71 -5.43 -7.01
C ALA A 130 -9.53 -4.86 -5.60
N ILE A 131 -9.13 -3.58 -5.50
CA ILE A 131 -8.96 -2.88 -4.22
C ILE A 131 -10.30 -2.80 -3.48
N ALA A 132 -11.36 -2.34 -4.13
CA ALA A 132 -12.68 -2.22 -3.53
C ALA A 132 -13.21 -3.57 -3.02
N SER A 133 -13.04 -4.64 -3.82
CA SER A 133 -13.43 -5.99 -3.39
C SER A 133 -12.65 -6.44 -2.15
N LEU A 134 -11.34 -6.19 -2.10
CA LEU A 134 -10.52 -6.54 -0.95
C LEU A 134 -10.90 -5.72 0.29
N SER A 135 -11.22 -4.43 0.12
CA SER A 135 -11.71 -3.58 1.20
C SER A 135 -13.04 -4.06 1.76
N ASP A 136 -13.98 -4.49 0.92
CA ASP A 136 -15.26 -5.06 1.35
C ASP A 136 -15.06 -6.32 2.20
N GLU A 137 -14.18 -7.23 1.76
CA GLU A 137 -13.84 -8.44 2.53
C GLU A 137 -13.15 -8.08 3.86
N LEU A 138 -12.22 -7.12 3.87
CA LEU A 138 -11.59 -6.65 5.10
C LEU A 138 -12.58 -6.02 6.08
N LEU A 139 -13.58 -5.28 5.60
CA LEU A 139 -14.62 -4.72 6.48
C LEU A 139 -15.54 -5.80 7.04
N ALA A 140 -15.70 -6.92 6.33
CA ALA A 140 -16.49 -8.05 6.79
C ALA A 140 -15.73 -8.95 7.79
N HIS A 141 -14.42 -9.10 7.61
CA HIS A 141 -13.61 -10.10 8.31
C HIS A 141 -12.56 -9.52 9.26
N GLU A 142 -12.25 -8.22 9.18
CA GLU A 142 -11.26 -7.46 9.97
C GLU A 142 -9.79 -7.90 9.76
N GLN A 143 -9.59 -9.15 9.36
CA GLN A 143 -8.32 -9.77 9.00
C GLN A 143 -8.54 -10.77 7.86
N MET A 144 -7.56 -10.89 6.97
CA MET A 144 -7.53 -11.92 5.93
C MET A 144 -6.13 -12.51 5.80
N GLU A 145 -6.08 -13.80 5.48
CA GLU A 145 -4.83 -14.53 5.27
C GLU A 145 -4.55 -14.74 3.78
N TYR A 146 -3.35 -15.24 3.46
CA TYR A 146 -2.85 -15.39 2.09
C TYR A 146 -3.87 -15.88 1.05
N ASP A 147 -4.53 -17.02 1.30
CA ASP A 147 -5.42 -17.64 0.31
C ASP A 147 -6.61 -16.72 -0.02
N GLU A 148 -7.18 -16.07 0.98
CA GLU A 148 -8.35 -15.18 0.84
C GLU A 148 -8.00 -13.90 0.07
N VAL A 149 -6.85 -13.29 0.39
CA VAL A 149 -6.35 -12.10 -0.31
C VAL A 149 -6.06 -12.43 -1.76
N HIS A 150 -5.37 -13.55 -2.00
CA HIS A 150 -4.95 -13.95 -3.34
C HIS A 150 -6.16 -14.29 -4.23
N GLU A 151 -7.12 -15.04 -3.70
CA GLU A 151 -8.37 -15.34 -4.40
C GLU A 151 -9.17 -14.09 -4.74
N THR A 152 -9.15 -13.07 -3.88
CA THR A 152 -9.89 -11.83 -4.10
C THR A 152 -9.23 -10.98 -5.19
N LEU A 153 -7.91 -10.78 -5.10
CA LEU A 153 -7.16 -9.94 -6.04
C LEU A 153 -7.02 -10.58 -7.43
N LEU A 154 -6.74 -11.89 -7.51
CA LEU A 154 -6.52 -12.56 -8.79
C LEU A 154 -7.78 -12.68 -9.67
N ARG A 155 -8.98 -12.45 -9.14
CA ARG A 155 -10.19 -12.36 -9.97
C ARG A 155 -10.13 -11.18 -10.95
N TRP A 156 -9.36 -10.15 -10.61
CA TRP A 156 -9.33 -8.87 -11.30
C TRP A 156 -7.99 -8.57 -11.97
N LEU A 157 -6.89 -9.07 -11.40
CA LEU A 157 -5.56 -8.87 -11.95
C LEU A 157 -5.32 -9.78 -13.17
N PRO A 158 -4.69 -9.25 -14.25
CA PRO A 158 -4.38 -10.06 -15.42
C PRO A 158 -3.42 -11.21 -15.08
N SER A 159 -3.70 -12.39 -15.66
CA SER A 159 -2.93 -13.63 -15.49
C SER A 159 -1.57 -13.60 -16.19
#